data_AF-A0A146H692-F1
#
_entry.id   AF-A0A146H692-F1
#
_cell.length_a   1.000
_cell.length_b   1.000
_cell.length_c   1.000
_cell.angle_alpha   90.00
_cell.angle_beta   90.00
_cell.angle_gamma   90.00
#
_symmetry.space_group_name_H-M   'P 1'
#
loop_
_entity.id
_entity.type
_entity.pdbx_description
1 polymer ?
#
loop_
_entity_poly.entity_id
_entity_poly.type
_entity_poly.pdbx_seq_one_letter_code
_entity_poly.pdbx_strand_id
1 'polypeptide(L)'
;MCRRIAEGTRWTRCGHFQRHLVVAILDCNTTHCERSVYHPRGCRSTTCAKNFGPEIQRDVDRVDDLCWACRAAQERAARGSVLR
;
A
#
# COMPACT_ATOMS: atom_id res chain seq x y z
N MET A 1 5.14 -13.88 -3.99
CA MET A 1 5.23 -13.28 -2.65
C MET A 1 3.83 -13.06 -2.11
N CYS A 2 3.59 -13.32 -0.82
CA CYS A 2 2.31 -13.04 -0.18
C CYS A 2 2.00 -11.54 -0.28
N ARG A 3 0.73 -11.17 -0.35
CA ARG A 3 0.28 -9.78 -0.54
C ARG A 3 -0.55 -9.33 0.65
N ARG A 4 -0.40 -8.09 1.09
CA ARG A 4 -1.28 -7.50 2.10
C ARG A 4 -2.55 -7.01 1.43
N ILE A 5 -3.70 -7.25 2.05
CA ILE A 5 -4.98 -6.65 1.69
C ILE A 5 -5.19 -5.48 2.64
N ALA A 6 -5.18 -4.28 2.08
CA ALA A 6 -5.35 -3.04 2.82
C ALA A 6 -6.70 -2.41 2.51
N GLU A 7 -7.36 -1.94 3.56
CA GLU A 7 -8.59 -1.17 3.47
C GLU A 7 -8.29 0.31 3.67
N GLY A 8 -9.00 1.15 2.92
CA GLY A 8 -8.74 2.58 2.92
C GLY A 8 -9.64 3.40 2.00
N THR A 9 -9.35 4.69 1.97
CA THR A 9 -10.10 5.68 1.19
C THR A 9 -9.43 5.92 -0.15
N ARG A 10 -10.21 5.90 -1.25
CA ARG A 10 -9.78 6.42 -2.56
C ARG A 10 -10.16 7.90 -2.67
N TRP A 11 -9.18 8.76 -2.92
CA TRP A 11 -9.40 10.16 -3.25
C TRP A 11 -9.51 10.31 -4.77
N THR A 12 -10.71 10.55 -5.31
CA THR A 12 -10.95 10.41 -6.77
C THR A 12 -10.35 11.54 -7.59
N ARG A 13 -10.15 12.74 -7.02
CA ARG A 13 -9.54 13.87 -7.77
C ARG A 13 -8.05 13.70 -8.03
N CYS A 14 -7.34 12.88 -7.24
CA CYS A 14 -5.91 12.62 -7.42
C CYS A 14 -5.55 11.13 -7.58
N GLY A 15 -6.53 10.22 -7.46
CA GLY A 15 -6.35 8.78 -7.60
C GLY A 15 -5.63 8.11 -6.42
N HIS A 16 -5.22 8.85 -5.38
CA HIS A 16 -4.44 8.30 -4.28
C HIS A 16 -5.27 7.41 -3.35
N PHE A 17 -4.66 6.32 -2.92
CA PHE A 17 -5.17 5.48 -1.83
C PHE A 17 -4.62 5.95 -0.50
N GLN A 18 -5.49 6.14 0.47
CA GLN A 18 -5.11 6.33 1.85
C GLN A 18 -5.42 5.06 2.64
N ARG A 19 -4.37 4.30 2.97
CA ARG A 19 -4.48 3.10 3.80
C ARG A 19 -4.92 3.46 5.21
N HIS A 20 -6.00 2.83 5.68
CA HIS A 20 -6.41 2.87 7.08
C HIS A 20 -5.74 1.71 7.84
N LEU A 21 -5.95 0.47 7.39
CA LEU A 21 -5.39 -0.72 8.01
C LEU A 21 -5.12 -1.84 7.00
N VAL A 22 -4.35 -2.84 7.44
CA VAL A 22 -4.18 -4.12 6.72
C VAL A 22 -5.08 -5.14 7.38
N VAL A 23 -6.04 -5.69 6.64
CA VAL A 23 -7.06 -6.60 7.18
C VAL A 23 -6.72 -8.08 6.99
N ALA A 24 -5.89 -8.39 6.00
CA ALA A 24 -5.52 -9.77 5.71
C ALA A 24 -4.18 -9.85 4.95
N ILE A 25 -3.61 -11.05 4.95
CA ILE A 25 -2.49 -11.43 4.09
C ILE A 25 -2.99 -12.52 3.16
N LEU A 26 -2.92 -12.28 1.86
CA LEU A 26 -3.16 -13.28 0.84
C LEU A 26 -1.89 -14.10 0.64
N ASP A 27 -2.00 -15.40 0.93
CA ASP A 27 -0.93 -16.37 0.70
C ASP A 27 -0.62 -16.48 -0.80
N CYS A 28 0.64 -16.72 -1.14
CA CYS A 28 1.07 -16.85 -2.53
C CYS A 28 1.35 -18.29 -2.96
N ASN A 29 1.11 -19.26 -2.07
CA ASN A 29 1.21 -20.69 -2.25
C ASN A 29 2.57 -21.19 -2.77
N THR A 30 3.65 -20.46 -2.48
CA THR A 30 5.01 -20.81 -2.92
C THR A 30 5.88 -21.27 -1.77
N THR A 31 6.70 -22.27 -2.00
CA THR A 31 7.72 -22.75 -1.05
C THR A 31 8.91 -21.78 -0.93
N HIS A 32 9.06 -20.84 -1.87
CA HIS A 32 10.16 -19.87 -1.90
C HIS A 32 9.85 -18.54 -1.18
N CYS A 33 8.75 -18.43 -0.43
CA CYS A 33 8.40 -17.22 0.30
C CYS A 33 8.25 -17.52 1.79
N GLU A 34 9.03 -16.87 2.65
CA GLU A 34 9.06 -17.16 4.09
C GLU A 34 7.73 -16.89 4.81
N ARG A 35 6.83 -16.14 4.17
CA ARG A 35 5.49 -15.84 4.69
C ARG A 35 4.39 -16.77 4.18
N SER A 36 4.72 -17.66 3.26
CA SER A 36 3.78 -18.62 2.71
C SER A 36 3.56 -19.76 3.69
N VAL A 37 2.34 -20.24 3.83
CA VAL A 37 2.02 -21.44 4.62
C VAL A 37 2.74 -22.69 4.09
N TYR A 38 3.09 -22.70 2.80
CA TYR A 38 3.83 -23.80 2.15
C TYR A 38 5.35 -23.71 2.35
N HIS A 39 5.86 -22.69 3.03
CA HIS A 39 7.28 -22.55 3.27
C HIS A 39 7.77 -23.52 4.35
N PRO A 40 8.87 -24.27 4.12
CA PRO A 40 9.39 -25.19 5.12
C PRO A 40 9.87 -24.46 6.39
N ARG A 41 9.53 -25.01 7.56
CA ARG A 41 10.03 -24.53 8.85
C ARG A 41 11.55 -24.76 8.93
N GLY A 42 12.30 -23.76 9.38
CA GLY A 42 13.75 -23.86 9.54
C GLY A 42 14.56 -23.68 8.25
N CYS A 43 13.96 -23.13 7.19
CA CYS A 43 14.70 -22.75 5.99
C CYS A 43 15.82 -21.74 6.32
N ARG A 44 17.03 -22.02 5.82
CA ARG A 44 18.22 -21.14 5.94
C ARG A 44 18.64 -20.53 4.60
N SER A 45 17.83 -20.72 3.55
CA SER A 45 18.14 -20.18 2.23
C SER A 45 18.05 -18.66 2.25
N THR A 46 19.06 -18.00 1.67
CA THR A 46 19.08 -16.55 1.50
C THR A 46 18.27 -16.08 0.29
N THR A 47 17.84 -17.00 -0.57
CA THR A 47 17.10 -16.69 -1.81
C THR A 47 15.59 -16.60 -1.63
N CYS A 48 15.07 -16.96 -0.45
CA CYS A 48 13.64 -16.90 -0.18
C CYS A 48 13.14 -15.46 -0.10
N ALA A 49 11.94 -15.22 -0.62
CA ALA A 49 11.32 -13.92 -0.58
C ALA A 49 10.89 -13.58 0.85
N LYS A 50 11.51 -12.53 1.40
CA LYS A 50 11.30 -12.01 2.76
C LYS A 50 10.40 -10.79 2.81
N ASN A 51 9.90 -10.30 1.68
CA ASN A 51 9.05 -9.12 1.59
C ASN A 51 7.64 -9.47 1.10
N PHE A 52 6.68 -8.60 1.39
CA PHE A 52 5.36 -8.70 0.78
C PHE A 52 5.42 -8.20 -0.66
N GLY A 53 4.60 -8.77 -1.53
CA GLY A 53 4.37 -8.24 -2.87
C GLY A 53 3.54 -6.96 -2.85
N PRO A 54 3.16 -6.44 -4.03
CA PRO A 54 2.30 -5.27 -4.16
C PRO A 54 1.03 -5.40 -3.33
N GLU A 55 0.69 -4.37 -2.58
CA GLU A 55 -0.52 -4.33 -1.77
C GLU A 55 -1.78 -4.47 -2.64
N ILE A 56 -2.78 -5.18 -2.14
CA ILE A 56 -4.14 -5.20 -2.70
C ILE A 56 -4.90 -4.11 -1.98
N GLN A 57 -5.35 -3.11 -2.73
CA GLN A 57 -6.10 -1.97 -2.19
C GLN A 57 -7.59 -2.25 -2.32
N ARG A 58 -8.29 -2.31 -1.18
CA ARG A 58 -9.73 -2.40 -1.10
C ARG A 58 -10.26 -1.04 -0.68
N ASP A 59 -10.95 -0.38 -1.60
CA ASP A 59 -11.61 0.89 -1.35
C ASP A 59 -12.83 0.64 -0.45
N VAL A 60 -12.78 1.06 0.81
CA VAL A 60 -13.94 1.06 1.71
C VAL A 60 -14.74 2.35 1.58
N ASP A 61 -14.05 3.44 1.22
CA ASP A 61 -14.64 4.75 0.96
C ASP A 61 -14.06 5.34 -0.33
N ARG A 62 -14.86 6.16 -1.01
CA ARG A 62 -14.43 6.98 -2.15
C ARG A 62 -14.83 8.42 -1.90
N VAL A 63 -13.86 9.32 -1.86
CA VAL A 63 -14.06 10.74 -1.56
C VAL A 63 -13.72 11.57 -2.79
N ASP A 64 -14.66 12.40 -3.24
CA ASP A 64 -14.48 13.31 -4.37
C ASP A 64 -13.73 14.58 -4.01
N ASP A 65 -12.50 14.39 -3.56
CA ASP A 65 -11.60 15.47 -3.19
C ASP A 65 -10.14 15.04 -3.43
N LEU A 66 -9.21 15.97 -3.21
CA LEU A 66 -7.78 15.73 -3.14
C LEU A 66 -7.42 15.16 -1.77
N CYS A 67 -6.51 14.19 -1.76
CA CYS A 67 -5.94 13.72 -0.50
C CYS A 67 -5.16 14.83 0.22
N TRP A 68 -5.00 14.70 1.54
CA TRP A 68 -4.34 15.73 2.37
C TRP A 68 -2.93 16.09 1.89
N ALA A 69 -2.17 15.13 1.37
CA ALA A 69 -0.84 15.38 0.82
C ALA A 69 -0.90 16.24 -0.46
N CYS A 70 -1.84 15.96 -1.36
CA CYS A 70 -2.04 16.76 -2.57
C CYS A 70 -2.54 18.17 -2.25
N ARG A 71 -3.45 18.30 -1.28
CA ARG A 71 -3.93 19.60 -0.81
C ARG A 71 -2.79 20.45 -0.24
N ALA A 72 -1.99 19.87 0.66
CA ALA A 72 -0.83 20.55 1.23
C ALA A 72 0.22 20.93 0.16
N ALA A 73 0.40 20.10 -0.87
CA ALA A 73 1.30 20.41 -1.98
C ALA A 73 0.82 21.62 -2.80
N GLN A 74 -0.49 21.71 -3.09
CA GLN A 74 -1.06 22.86 -3.79
C GLN A 74 -0.94 24.14 -2.97
N GLU A 75 -1.20 24.09 -1.65
CA GLU A 75 -1.04 25.25 -0.78
C GLU A 75 0.40 25.75 -0.72
N ARG A 76 1.38 24.84 -0.64
CA ARG A 76 2.81 25.22 -0.69
C ARG A 76 3.18 25.85 -2.03
N ALA A 77 2.69 25.31 -3.14
CA ALA A 77 2.91 25.88 -4.46
C ALA A 77 2.31 27.28 -4.58
N ALA A 78 1.09 27.49 -4.09
CA ALA A 78 0.43 28.80 -4.09
C ALA A 78 1.17 29.84 -3.24
N ARG A 79 1.69 29.46 -2.06
CA ARG A 79 2.52 30.36 -1.24
C ARG A 79 3.85 30.71 -1.92
N GLY A 80 4.47 29.73 -2.56
CA GLY A 80 5.73 29.93 -3.31
C GLY A 80 5.56 30.81 -4.55
N SER A 81 4.39 30.80 -5.20
CA SER A 81 4.10 31.67 -6.34
C SER A 81 3.80 33.13 -5.95
N VAL A 82 3.37 33.40 -4.72
CA VAL A 82 3.11 34.77 -4.23
C VAL A 82 4.41 35.49 -3.83
N LEU A 83 5.49 34.75 -3.56
CA LEU A 83 6.80 35.30 -3.17
C LEU A 83 7.75 35.52 -4.37
N ARG A 84 7.27 35.38 -5.61
CA ARG A 84 8.04 35.59 -6.83
C ARG A 84 7.53 36.78 -7.62
#